data_AF-A0A9W4SBS3-F1
#
_entry.id   AF-A0A9W4SBS3-F1
#
_cell.length_a   1.000
_cell.length_b   1.000
_cell.length_c   1.000
_cell.angle_alpha   90.00
_cell.angle_beta   90.00
_cell.angle_gamma   90.00
#
_symmetry.space_group_name_H-M   'P 1'
#
loop_
_entity.id
_entity.type
_entity.pdbx_description
1 polymer ?
#
loop_
_entity_poly.entity_id
_entity_poly.type
_entity_poly.pdbx_seq_one_letter_code
_entity_poly.pdbx_strand_id
1 'polypeptide(L)'
;MSKKPDKKVRQQTRKERSKLIKGTSERPRVVLSESNRYLRVQAIDDTIGNTLLSSSTVDFIEKNENYSRKNKDYAKKLGQMFAEKLKKEGKEKIVFDQTSNQVPTTDKNNPERIKLGAERKTNYSTTKEPKNFEREILKTYRPVKVTKGGRQFSSASLVLIKDIDKKSISYAHEGGKETMTAFRKSFQKAQKKLIAYFPNQPRTIPRDIEIKYNATKLILKPTPPGSGIKAGEVLSKIFKYLGIKDVSAKIIGSRNKLNVIRAAFLALDELTVLGRGKVVIRRTLTPKIVGSIPAVPAKKKI
;
A
#
# COMPACT_ATOMS: atom_id res chain seq x y z
N MET A 1 -3.72 -13.77 -8.34
CA MET A 1 -2.66 -14.39 -7.51
C MET A 1 -2.24 -13.36 -6.46
N SER A 2 -2.58 -13.57 -5.18
CA SER A 2 -2.17 -12.65 -4.11
C SER A 2 -0.65 -12.70 -3.97
N LYS A 3 0.02 -11.54 -3.99
CA LYS A 3 1.45 -11.46 -3.71
C LYS A 3 1.66 -11.88 -2.26
N LYS A 4 2.57 -12.83 -2.03
CA LYS A 4 2.99 -13.21 -0.67
C LYS A 4 3.49 -11.94 0.06
N PRO A 5 3.14 -11.75 1.34
CA PRO A 5 3.62 -10.60 2.11
C PRO A 5 5.14 -10.63 2.26
N ASP A 6 5.74 -9.45 2.42
CA ASP A 6 7.17 -9.29 2.60
C ASP A 6 7.71 -10.13 3.77
N LYS A 7 8.93 -10.66 3.61
CA LYS A 7 9.58 -11.57 4.57
C LYS A 7 9.59 -11.00 5.99
N LYS A 8 9.81 -9.68 6.13
CA LYS A 8 9.82 -8.96 7.42
C LYS A 8 8.45 -8.97 8.09
N VAL A 9 7.39 -8.63 7.35
CA VAL A 9 6.00 -8.67 7.84
C VAL A 9 5.63 -10.08 8.28
N ARG A 10 5.96 -11.10 7.49
CA ARG A 10 5.71 -12.50 7.85
C ARG A 10 6.41 -12.92 9.14
N GLN A 11 7.66 -12.50 9.34
CA GLN A 11 8.40 -12.80 10.57
C GLN A 11 7.81 -12.09 11.79
N GLN A 12 7.39 -10.83 11.63
CA GLN A 12 6.78 -10.05 12.70
C GLN A 12 5.42 -10.63 13.12
N THR A 13 4.55 -10.92 12.16
CA THR A 13 3.26 -11.59 12.44
C THR A 13 3.45 -12.97 13.08
N ARG A 14 4.50 -13.71 12.72
CA ARG A 14 4.84 -14.98 13.38
C ARG A 14 5.23 -14.77 14.84
N LYS A 15 6.07 -13.78 15.14
CA LYS A 15 6.48 -13.42 16.51
C LYS A 15 5.31 -12.93 17.36
N GLU A 16 4.38 -12.18 16.77
CA GLU A 16 3.17 -11.72 17.46
C GLU A 16 2.24 -12.89 17.79
N ARG A 17 2.06 -13.82 16.85
CA ARG A 17 1.26 -15.03 17.07
C ARG A 17 1.86 -15.99 18.08
N SER A 18 3.18 -16.17 18.09
CA SER A 18 3.85 -17.05 19.06
C SER A 18 3.69 -16.57 20.51
N LYS A 19 3.43 -15.28 20.74
CA LYS A 19 3.13 -14.74 22.08
C LYS A 19 1.74 -15.14 22.60
N LEU A 20 0.81 -15.48 21.70
CA LEU A 20 -0.56 -15.89 22.06
C LEU A 20 -0.67 -17.38 22.40
N ILE A 21 0.35 -18.17 22.04
CA ILE A 21 0.35 -19.62 22.19
C ILE A 21 1.12 -19.97 23.47
N LYS A 22 0.38 -20.37 24.51
CA LYS A 22 0.93 -20.86 25.77
C LYS A 22 0.48 -22.30 26.03
N GLY A 23 1.41 -23.15 26.45
CA GLY A 23 1.15 -24.49 26.97
C GLY A 23 0.84 -24.49 28.47
N THR A 24 0.07 -25.47 28.90
CA THR A 24 -0.24 -25.79 30.31
C THR A 24 0.07 -27.26 30.57
N SER A 25 0.08 -27.71 31.83
CA SER A 25 0.36 -29.12 32.15
C SER A 25 -0.64 -30.08 31.48
N GLU A 26 -1.94 -29.76 31.44
CA GLU A 26 -2.95 -30.59 30.76
C GLU A 26 -2.86 -30.52 29.23
N ARG A 27 -2.37 -29.39 28.72
CA ARG A 27 -2.28 -29.11 27.29
C ARG A 27 -0.91 -28.51 26.95
N PRO A 28 0.15 -29.33 26.91
CA PRO A 28 1.49 -28.82 26.70
C PRO A 28 1.70 -28.29 25.28
N ARG A 29 2.60 -27.31 25.16
CA ARG A 29 3.01 -26.76 23.88
C ARG A 29 4.11 -27.64 23.29
N VAL A 30 3.88 -28.15 22.10
CA VAL A 30 4.84 -28.96 21.36
C VAL A 30 5.66 -28.10 20.42
N VAL A 31 6.97 -28.17 20.61
CA VAL A 31 7.99 -27.47 19.85
C VAL A 31 8.79 -28.48 19.03
N LEU A 32 8.84 -28.23 17.73
CA LEU A 32 9.69 -28.96 16.78
C LEU A 32 10.96 -28.14 16.54
N SER A 33 12.11 -28.71 16.83
CA SER A 33 13.41 -28.10 16.54
C SER A 33 14.21 -28.97 15.57
N GLU A 34 14.82 -28.30 14.60
CA GLU A 34 15.63 -28.95 13.57
C GLU A 34 17.10 -28.56 13.78
N SER A 35 17.96 -29.55 13.90
CA SER A 35 19.40 -29.37 13.78
C SER A 35 19.86 -29.74 12.37
N ASN A 36 21.15 -29.59 12.07
CA ASN A 36 21.68 -30.02 10.76
C ASN A 36 21.56 -31.54 10.56
N ARG A 37 21.59 -32.31 11.65
CA ARG A 37 21.64 -33.78 11.62
C ARG A 37 20.37 -34.48 12.09
N TYR A 38 19.62 -33.91 13.03
CA TYR A 38 18.49 -34.58 13.69
C TYR A 38 17.29 -33.67 13.88
N LEU A 39 16.11 -34.28 13.96
CA LEU A 39 14.87 -33.63 14.36
C LEU A 39 14.59 -33.94 15.84
N ARG A 40 14.08 -32.96 16.58
CA ARG A 40 13.72 -33.09 18.00
C ARG A 40 12.32 -32.54 18.22
N VAL A 41 11.58 -33.20 19.10
CA VAL A 41 10.26 -32.78 19.55
C VAL A 41 10.22 -32.73 21.06
N GLN A 42 9.69 -31.64 21.59
CA GLN A 42 9.58 -31.37 23.01
C GLN A 42 8.15 -30.95 23.35
N ALA A 43 7.59 -31.50 24.42
CA ALA A 43 6.39 -30.98 25.08
C ALA A 43 6.82 -30.09 26.24
N ILE A 44 6.44 -28.82 26.19
CA ILE A 44 6.81 -27.79 27.16
C ILE A 44 5.55 -27.31 27.87
N ASP A 45 5.66 -27.19 29.20
CA ASP A 45 4.71 -26.41 29.99
C ASP A 45 5.25 -24.99 30.16
N ASP A 46 4.59 -24.02 29.53
CA ASP A 46 5.02 -22.62 29.55
C ASP A 46 4.68 -21.92 30.88
N THR A 47 3.85 -22.52 31.74
CA THR A 47 3.53 -21.94 33.06
C THR A 47 4.67 -22.15 34.04
N ILE A 48 5.30 -23.33 34.01
CA ILE A 48 6.42 -23.70 34.86
C ILE A 48 7.76 -23.45 34.14
N GLY A 49 7.79 -23.49 32.81
CA GLY A 49 9.00 -23.37 31.99
C GLY A 49 9.77 -24.68 31.83
N ASN A 50 9.17 -25.82 32.20
CA ASN A 50 9.80 -27.13 32.17
C ASN A 50 9.39 -27.94 30.93
N THR A 51 10.31 -28.81 30.48
CA THR A 51 10.05 -29.76 29.40
C THR A 51 9.52 -31.04 30.03
N LEU A 52 8.29 -31.43 29.71
CA LEU A 52 7.66 -32.64 30.24
C LEU A 52 8.24 -33.88 29.58
N LEU A 53 8.22 -33.90 28.24
CA LEU A 53 8.66 -35.02 27.44
C LEU A 53 9.49 -34.53 26.26
N SER A 54 10.53 -35.29 25.92
CA SER A 54 11.28 -35.09 24.69
C SER A 54 11.50 -36.39 23.94
N SER A 55 11.52 -36.30 22.62
CA SER A 55 11.93 -37.37 21.72
C SER A 55 12.78 -36.80 20.59
N SER A 56 13.73 -37.59 20.12
CA SER A 56 14.58 -37.20 19.01
C SER A 56 14.72 -38.31 17.98
N THR A 57 15.13 -37.96 16.77
CA THR A 57 15.44 -38.98 15.76
C THR A 57 16.67 -39.79 16.12
N VAL A 58 17.52 -39.30 17.02
CA VAL A 58 18.66 -40.06 17.54
C VAL A 58 18.19 -41.34 18.23
N ASP A 59 17.01 -41.32 18.84
CA ASP A 59 16.49 -42.41 19.67
C ASP A 59 16.19 -43.69 18.87
N PHE A 60 16.08 -43.60 17.54
CA PHE A 60 15.74 -44.74 16.67
C PHE A 60 16.56 -44.80 15.38
N ILE A 61 17.56 -43.93 15.19
CA ILE A 61 18.53 -44.06 14.10
C ILE A 61 19.62 -45.04 14.58
N GLU A 62 19.73 -46.18 13.92
CA GLU A 62 20.90 -47.06 14.08
C GLU A 62 22.14 -46.43 13.42
N LYS A 63 23.33 -46.67 13.96
CA LYS A 63 24.57 -45.95 13.63
C LYS A 63 25.02 -46.00 12.16
N ASN A 64 24.42 -46.86 11.32
CA ASN A 64 24.90 -47.16 9.97
C ASN A 64 23.93 -46.75 8.82
N GLU A 65 22.82 -46.07 9.09
CA GLU A 65 21.89 -45.63 8.04
C GLU A 65 22.11 -44.18 7.58
N ASN A 66 22.01 -43.94 6.26
CA ASN A 66 22.04 -42.61 5.64
C ASN A 66 20.78 -41.80 5.99
N TYR A 67 20.72 -41.31 7.22
CA TYR A 67 19.65 -40.47 7.71
C TYR A 67 19.73 -39.05 7.11
N SER A 68 18.59 -38.57 6.58
CA SER A 68 18.43 -37.18 6.16
C SER A 68 17.21 -36.55 6.81
N ARG A 69 17.38 -35.38 7.43
CA ARG A 69 16.29 -34.60 8.05
C ARG A 69 15.14 -34.26 7.10
N LYS A 70 15.40 -34.27 5.78
CA LYS A 70 14.40 -33.98 4.75
C LYS A 70 13.50 -35.18 4.46
N ASN A 71 13.84 -36.36 4.96
CA ASN A 71 13.06 -37.56 4.75
C ASN A 71 11.80 -37.52 5.63
N LYS A 72 10.64 -37.56 4.97
CA LYS A 72 9.32 -37.43 5.61
C LYS A 72 8.97 -38.65 6.47
N ASP A 73 9.50 -39.84 6.15
CA ASP A 73 9.10 -41.07 6.82
C ASP A 73 9.67 -41.15 8.24
N TYR A 74 10.88 -40.64 8.45
CA TYR A 74 11.46 -40.51 9.79
C TYR A 74 10.72 -39.49 10.66
N ALA A 75 10.24 -38.38 10.07
CA ALA A 75 9.42 -37.42 10.80
C ALA A 75 8.09 -38.04 11.25
N LYS A 76 7.49 -38.92 10.44
CA LYS A 76 6.28 -39.67 10.82
C LYS A 76 6.56 -40.64 11.97
N LYS A 77 7.62 -41.44 11.88
CA LYS A 77 8.02 -42.38 12.95
C LYS A 77 8.27 -41.65 14.28
N LEU A 78 9.00 -40.53 14.24
CA LEU A 78 9.23 -39.71 15.42
C LEU A 78 7.92 -39.19 16.03
N GLY A 79 6.98 -38.76 15.18
CA GLY A 79 5.67 -38.29 15.63
C GLY A 79 4.86 -39.40 16.33
N GLN A 80 4.91 -40.63 15.81
CA GLN A 80 4.26 -41.80 16.42
C GLN A 80 4.85 -42.11 17.79
N MET A 81 6.19 -42.23 17.89
CA MET A 81 6.87 -42.50 19.16
C MET A 81 6.60 -41.42 20.22
N PHE A 82 6.59 -40.15 19.81
CA PHE A 82 6.31 -39.04 20.71
C PHE A 82 4.85 -39.05 21.19
N ALA A 83 3.89 -39.38 20.31
CA ALA A 83 2.49 -39.50 20.68
C ALA A 83 2.24 -40.66 21.65
N GLU A 84 2.89 -41.81 21.46
CA GLU A 84 2.81 -42.95 22.38
C GLU A 84 3.33 -42.58 23.77
N LYS A 85 4.47 -41.89 23.84
CA LYS A 85 5.02 -41.41 25.11
C LYS A 85 4.08 -40.42 25.81
N LEU A 86 3.45 -39.49 25.08
CA LEU A 86 2.48 -38.55 25.66
C LEU A 86 1.22 -39.24 26.18
N LYS A 87 0.73 -40.27 25.47
CA LYS A 87 -0.38 -41.09 25.94
C LYS A 87 -0.04 -41.82 27.24
N LYS A 88 1.19 -42.33 27.37
CA LYS A 88 1.67 -42.96 28.62
C LYS A 88 1.72 -41.98 29.79
N GLU A 89 2.04 -40.72 29.54
CA GLU A 89 2.00 -39.64 30.55
C GLU A 89 0.59 -39.06 30.80
N GLY A 90 -0.45 -39.59 30.14
CA GLY A 90 -1.83 -39.14 30.30
C GLY A 90 -2.14 -37.76 29.69
N LYS A 91 -1.37 -37.32 28.68
CA LYS A 91 -1.59 -36.02 28.01
C LYS A 91 -2.36 -36.21 26.71
N GLU A 92 -3.67 -35.96 26.75
CA GLU A 92 -4.56 -36.14 25.59
C GLU A 92 -4.58 -34.94 24.63
N LYS A 93 -4.39 -33.72 25.14
CA LYS A 93 -4.50 -32.47 24.38
C LYS A 93 -3.14 -31.83 24.21
N ILE A 94 -2.86 -31.32 23.01
CA ILE A 94 -1.56 -30.73 22.65
C ILE A 94 -1.77 -29.39 21.93
N VAL A 95 -0.82 -28.46 22.04
CA VAL A 95 -0.77 -27.22 21.25
C VAL A 95 0.48 -27.22 20.38
N PHE A 96 0.35 -27.09 19.06
CA PHE A 96 1.51 -26.92 18.19
C PHE A 96 1.94 -25.44 18.09
N ASP A 97 3.25 -25.19 18.18
CA ASP A 97 3.84 -23.85 18.03
C ASP A 97 3.81 -23.32 16.59
N GLN A 98 3.62 -24.20 15.62
CA GLN A 98 3.35 -23.82 14.25
C GLN A 98 1.86 -23.89 14.02
N THR A 99 1.22 -22.78 13.66
CA THR A 99 -0.13 -22.79 13.09
C THR A 99 -0.10 -23.57 11.76
N SER A 100 -0.10 -24.89 11.83
CA SER A 100 -0.65 -25.71 10.77
C SER A 100 -2.16 -25.55 10.89
N ASN A 101 -2.76 -24.88 9.91
CA ASN A 101 -4.12 -25.25 9.52
C ASN A 101 -4.07 -26.65 8.91
N GLN A 102 -3.76 -27.67 9.73
CA GLN A 102 -4.02 -29.07 9.47
C GLN A 102 -4.36 -29.68 10.82
N VAL A 103 -5.66 -29.72 11.08
CA VAL A 103 -6.30 -30.62 12.06
C VAL A 103 -5.78 -32.04 11.77
N PRO A 104 -5.57 -32.91 12.78
CA PRO A 104 -5.28 -34.31 12.57
C PRO A 104 -6.29 -34.89 11.58
N THR A 105 -5.80 -35.68 10.62
CA THR A 105 -6.62 -36.36 9.62
C THR A 105 -7.58 -37.31 10.31
N THR A 106 -8.83 -36.88 10.43
CA THR A 106 -9.99 -37.76 10.50
C THR A 106 -11.06 -37.10 9.63
N ASP A 107 -11.35 -37.81 8.54
CA ASP A 107 -12.43 -37.66 7.55
C ASP A 107 -12.49 -36.38 6.71
N LYS A 108 -12.05 -36.52 5.45
CA LYS A 108 -12.20 -35.51 4.39
C LYS A 108 -13.64 -35.39 3.85
N ASN A 109 -14.55 -36.29 4.26
CA ASN A 109 -15.88 -36.44 3.67
C ASN A 109 -17.04 -35.90 4.53
N ASN A 110 -16.79 -35.23 5.66
CA ASN A 110 -17.87 -34.67 6.48
C ASN A 110 -18.47 -33.39 5.83
N PRO A 111 -19.76 -33.39 5.40
CA PRO A 111 -20.40 -32.28 4.68
C PRO A 111 -20.53 -30.99 5.51
N GLU A 112 -20.57 -31.08 6.84
CA GLU A 112 -20.65 -29.91 7.72
C GLU A 112 -19.41 -29.02 7.62
N ARG A 113 -18.25 -29.61 7.32
CA ARG A 113 -16.97 -28.89 7.22
C ARG A 113 -16.80 -28.16 5.89
N ILE A 114 -17.43 -28.62 4.82
CA ILE A 114 -17.45 -27.93 3.52
C ILE A 114 -18.24 -26.62 3.66
N LYS A 115 -19.36 -26.66 4.39
CA LYS A 115 -20.15 -25.47 4.75
C LYS A 115 -19.34 -24.53 5.66
N LEU A 116 -18.76 -25.04 6.74
CA LEU A 116 -17.99 -24.23 7.71
C LEU A 116 -16.69 -23.64 7.13
N GLY A 117 -16.07 -24.32 6.16
CA GLY A 117 -14.86 -23.87 5.46
C GLY A 117 -15.13 -22.86 4.35
N ALA A 118 -16.29 -22.94 3.70
CA ALA A 118 -16.79 -21.92 2.79
C ALA A 118 -17.13 -20.63 3.57
N GLU A 119 -17.81 -20.75 4.71
CA GLU A 119 -18.20 -19.64 5.58
C GLU A 119 -16.99 -18.92 6.22
N ARG A 120 -15.91 -19.64 6.53
CA ARG A 120 -14.69 -19.02 7.09
C ARG A 120 -13.92 -18.14 6.10
N LYS A 121 -14.11 -18.32 4.78
CA LYS A 121 -13.45 -17.47 3.76
C LYS A 121 -14.27 -16.23 3.38
N THR A 122 -15.54 -16.16 3.78
CA THR A 122 -16.43 -15.06 3.40
C THR A 122 -16.46 -13.90 4.39
N ASN A 123 -15.97 -14.08 5.62
CA ASN A 123 -16.17 -13.09 6.70
C ASN A 123 -15.08 -12.00 6.82
N TYR A 124 -14.22 -11.83 5.81
CA TYR A 124 -13.33 -10.66 5.67
C TYR A 124 -13.75 -9.73 4.53
N SER A 125 -15.01 -9.79 4.10
CA SER A 125 -15.62 -8.64 3.46
C SER A 125 -15.98 -7.64 4.56
N THR A 126 -14.98 -6.91 5.06
CA THR A 126 -15.27 -5.62 5.69
C THR A 126 -16.15 -4.88 4.70
N THR A 127 -17.40 -4.61 5.08
CA THR A 127 -18.35 -3.80 4.35
C THR A 127 -17.75 -2.40 4.23
N LYS A 128 -16.77 -2.24 3.34
CA LYS A 128 -16.24 -0.94 2.98
C LYS A 128 -17.34 -0.33 2.15
N GLU A 129 -17.94 0.71 2.70
CA GLU A 129 -18.82 1.62 1.99
C GLU A 129 -18.29 1.85 0.57
N PRO A 130 -19.16 1.87 -0.45
CA PRO A 130 -18.74 2.05 -1.82
C PRO A 130 -18.10 3.43 -1.96
N LYS A 131 -16.76 3.49 -1.88
CA LYS A 131 -16.01 4.73 -2.04
C LYS A 131 -16.30 5.31 -3.42
N ASN A 132 -16.88 6.50 -3.44
CA ASN A 132 -17.29 7.13 -4.69
C ASN A 132 -16.07 7.82 -5.32
N PHE A 133 -15.53 7.18 -6.36
CA PHE A 133 -14.37 7.67 -7.10
C PHE A 133 -14.77 8.13 -8.49
N GLU A 134 -14.57 9.40 -8.78
CA GLU A 134 -14.55 9.92 -10.15
C GLU A 134 -13.23 9.53 -10.82
N ARG A 135 -13.31 9.04 -12.05
CA ARG A 135 -12.18 8.47 -12.78
C ARG A 135 -12.22 8.98 -14.20
N GLU A 136 -11.08 9.45 -14.70
CA GLU A 136 -10.97 9.90 -16.07
C GLU A 136 -9.69 9.38 -16.72
N ILE A 137 -9.83 8.92 -17.96
CA ILE A 137 -8.70 8.49 -18.79
C ILE A 137 -8.15 9.73 -19.49
N LEU A 138 -6.90 10.07 -19.20
CA LEU A 138 -6.22 11.21 -19.82
C LEU A 138 -5.58 10.84 -21.16
N LYS A 139 -4.99 9.64 -21.23
CA LYS A 139 -4.39 9.10 -22.44
C LYS A 139 -4.25 7.59 -22.38
N THR A 140 -4.58 6.95 -23.49
CA THR A 140 -4.23 5.56 -23.76
C THR A 140 -3.02 5.52 -24.68
N TYR A 141 -2.09 4.62 -24.39
CA TYR A 141 -0.89 4.35 -25.17
C TYR A 141 -0.97 2.92 -25.71
N ARG A 142 -0.46 2.71 -26.93
CA ARG A 142 -0.36 1.39 -27.57
C ARG A 142 1.11 1.05 -27.89
N PRO A 143 1.96 0.80 -26.87
CA PRO A 143 3.35 0.42 -27.11
C PRO A 143 3.47 -0.99 -27.71
N VAL A 144 4.54 -1.19 -28.48
CA VAL A 144 4.81 -2.44 -29.21
C VAL A 144 6.19 -2.95 -28.84
N LYS A 145 6.29 -4.25 -28.55
CA LYS A 145 7.57 -4.96 -28.41
C LYS A 145 7.78 -5.83 -29.64
N VAL A 146 8.89 -5.62 -30.35
CA VAL A 146 9.27 -6.44 -31.51
C VAL A 146 10.03 -7.68 -31.02
N THR A 147 9.69 -8.84 -31.56
CA THR A 147 10.32 -10.14 -31.28
C THR A 147 10.58 -10.89 -32.58
N LYS A 148 11.34 -11.99 -32.55
CA LYS A 148 11.58 -12.83 -33.74
C LYS A 148 10.27 -13.33 -34.38
N GLY A 149 9.25 -13.61 -33.56
CA GLY A 149 7.92 -14.03 -33.99
C GLY A 149 6.94 -12.89 -34.31
N GLY A 150 7.42 -11.64 -34.45
CA GLY A 150 6.60 -10.49 -34.82
C GLY A 150 6.40 -9.46 -33.70
N ARG A 151 5.38 -8.62 -33.87
CA ARG A 151 5.09 -7.46 -33.00
C ARG A 151 4.06 -7.83 -31.93
N GLN A 152 4.48 -7.78 -30.66
CA GLN A 152 3.59 -7.95 -29.51
C GLN A 152 3.08 -6.58 -29.05
N PHE A 153 1.77 -6.37 -29.17
CA PHE A 153 1.12 -5.15 -28.71
C PHE A 153 0.77 -5.23 -27.23
N SER A 154 0.89 -4.11 -26.55
CA SER A 154 0.35 -3.91 -25.20
C SER A 154 -0.37 -2.58 -25.12
N SER A 155 -1.23 -2.43 -24.11
CA SER A 155 -1.93 -1.17 -23.84
C SER A 155 -1.43 -0.60 -22.51
N ALA A 156 -1.26 0.71 -22.43
CA ALA A 156 -1.05 1.40 -21.16
C ALA A 156 -2.01 2.57 -21.03
N SER A 157 -2.50 2.80 -19.82
CA SER A 157 -3.48 3.87 -19.55
C SER A 157 -2.91 4.85 -18.54
N LEU A 158 -3.16 6.14 -18.76
CA LEU A 158 -2.88 7.22 -17.83
C LEU A 158 -4.21 7.72 -17.30
N VAL A 159 -4.44 7.52 -16.00
CA VAL A 159 -5.73 7.73 -15.34
C VAL A 159 -5.57 8.77 -14.24
N LEU A 160 -6.53 9.70 -14.17
CA LEU A 160 -6.74 10.63 -13.08
C LEU A 160 -7.91 10.13 -12.22
N ILE A 161 -7.76 10.18 -10.90
CA ILE A 161 -8.81 9.82 -9.95
C ILE A 161 -9.02 10.96 -8.98
N LYS A 162 -10.28 11.20 -8.64
CA LYS A 162 -10.70 12.04 -7.52
C LYS A 162 -11.57 11.22 -6.57
N ASP A 163 -11.26 11.34 -5.28
CA ASP A 163 -12.13 10.93 -4.19
C ASP A 163 -13.04 12.12 -3.86
N ILE A 164 -14.36 11.94 -4.04
CA ILE A 164 -15.35 13.00 -3.85
C ILE A 164 -15.38 13.43 -2.38
N ASP A 165 -15.40 12.46 -1.47
CA ASP A 165 -15.59 12.68 -0.04
C ASP A 165 -14.38 13.38 0.57
N LYS A 166 -13.18 12.94 0.19
CA LYS A 166 -11.91 13.43 0.75
C LYS A 166 -11.30 14.58 -0.04
N LYS A 167 -11.93 15.01 -1.13
CA LYS A 167 -11.42 16.02 -2.08
C LYS A 167 -9.95 15.76 -2.44
N SER A 168 -9.60 14.49 -2.57
CA SER A 168 -8.24 14.03 -2.80
C SER A 168 -8.08 13.53 -4.21
N ILE A 169 -6.92 13.77 -4.80
CA ILE A 169 -6.67 13.48 -6.20
C ILE A 169 -5.39 12.67 -6.32
N SER A 170 -5.37 11.80 -7.32
CA SER A 170 -4.20 11.02 -7.68
C SER A 170 -4.19 10.72 -9.17
N TYR A 171 -3.03 10.31 -9.66
CA TYR A 171 -2.89 9.78 -11.00
C TYR A 171 -2.07 8.50 -10.99
N ALA A 172 -2.23 7.69 -12.03
CA ALA A 172 -1.36 6.54 -12.26
C ALA A 172 -1.21 6.25 -13.75
N HIS A 173 -0.06 5.67 -14.07
CA HIS A 173 0.25 5.10 -15.37
C HIS A 173 0.62 3.64 -15.19
N GLU A 174 -0.10 2.74 -15.85
CA GLU A 174 0.14 1.30 -15.77
C GLU A 174 -0.17 0.59 -17.10
N GLY A 175 0.57 -0.47 -17.37
CA GLY A 175 0.45 -1.31 -18.57
C GLY A 175 -0.36 -2.59 -18.35
N GLY A 176 -0.96 -3.08 -19.43
CA GLY A 176 -1.73 -4.31 -19.50
C GLY A 176 -1.69 -4.92 -20.90
N LYS A 177 -2.19 -6.15 -21.02
CA LYS A 177 -2.37 -6.79 -22.33
C LYS A 177 -3.48 -6.08 -23.13
N GLU A 178 -4.55 -5.72 -22.44
CA GLU A 178 -5.70 -4.99 -22.99
C GLU A 178 -5.91 -3.64 -22.31
N THR A 179 -6.60 -2.73 -22.98
CA THR A 179 -6.89 -1.38 -22.48
C THR A 179 -7.68 -1.39 -21.17
N MET A 180 -8.71 -2.25 -21.06
CA MET A 180 -9.50 -2.36 -19.83
C MET A 180 -8.69 -2.91 -18.66
N THR A 181 -7.82 -3.90 -18.92
CA THR A 181 -6.91 -4.42 -17.89
C THR A 181 -5.90 -3.37 -17.43
N ALA A 182 -5.35 -2.57 -18.35
CA ALA A 182 -4.44 -1.47 -18.04
C ALA A 182 -5.14 -0.38 -17.23
N PHE A 183 -6.39 -0.03 -17.58
CA PHE A 183 -7.21 0.90 -16.82
C PHE A 183 -7.47 0.42 -15.39
N ARG A 184 -7.93 -0.83 -15.20
CA ARG A 184 -8.17 -1.41 -13.87
C ARG A 184 -6.93 -1.38 -12.99
N LYS A 185 -5.76 -1.74 -13.55
CA LYS A 185 -4.48 -1.69 -12.82
C LYS A 185 -4.06 -0.26 -12.47
N SER A 186 -4.18 0.67 -13.41
CA SER A 186 -3.90 2.09 -13.19
C SER A 186 -4.79 2.63 -12.08
N PHE A 187 -6.08 2.31 -12.14
CA PHE A 187 -7.06 2.71 -11.15
C PHE A 187 -6.70 2.23 -9.74
N GLN A 188 -6.42 0.92 -9.58
CA GLN A 188 -6.00 0.36 -8.29
C GLN A 188 -4.69 0.96 -7.75
N LYS A 189 -3.77 1.36 -8.64
CA LYS A 189 -2.50 1.99 -8.25
C LYS A 189 -2.72 3.44 -7.78
N ALA A 190 -3.55 4.20 -8.48
CA ALA A 190 -3.87 5.58 -8.12
C ALA A 190 -4.67 5.66 -6.80
N GLN A 191 -5.62 4.73 -6.55
CA GLN A 191 -6.34 4.64 -5.27
C GLN A 191 -5.43 4.58 -4.03
N LYS A 192 -4.21 4.03 -4.18
CA LYS A 192 -3.25 3.91 -3.07
C LYS A 192 -2.46 5.20 -2.82
N LYS A 193 -2.50 6.17 -3.74
CA LYS A 193 -1.67 7.38 -3.74
C LYS A 193 -2.50 8.67 -3.76
N LEU A 194 -3.68 8.65 -3.13
CA LEU A 194 -4.54 9.82 -3.01
C LEU A 194 -3.92 10.86 -2.07
N ILE A 195 -3.87 12.12 -2.53
CA ILE A 195 -3.34 13.26 -1.79
C ILE A 195 -4.40 14.36 -1.79
N ALA A 196 -4.64 14.98 -0.64
CA ALA A 196 -5.54 16.13 -0.50
C ALA A 196 -4.73 17.43 -0.51
N TYR A 197 -5.05 18.32 -1.46
CA TYR A 197 -4.29 19.57 -1.66
C TYR A 197 -4.97 20.80 -1.06
N PHE A 198 -6.25 21.03 -1.37
CA PHE A 198 -6.97 22.23 -0.93
C PHE A 198 -8.25 21.88 -0.16
N PRO A 199 -8.23 21.84 1.18
CA PRO A 199 -9.43 21.55 1.97
C PRO A 199 -10.51 22.63 1.78
N ASN A 200 -10.09 23.89 1.68
CA ASN A 200 -10.99 25.06 1.59
C ASN A 200 -11.46 25.37 0.16
N GLN A 201 -11.05 24.59 -0.85
CA GLN A 201 -11.38 24.79 -2.27
C GLN A 201 -11.34 26.26 -2.72
N PRO A 202 -10.15 26.91 -2.71
CA PRO A 202 -10.03 28.27 -3.15
C PRO A 202 -10.44 28.37 -4.63
N ARG A 203 -11.09 29.48 -4.98
CA ARG A 203 -11.58 29.70 -6.35
C ARG A 203 -10.45 29.75 -7.38
N THR A 204 -9.29 30.29 -6.99
CA THR A 204 -8.05 30.38 -7.77
C THR A 204 -6.86 29.84 -6.96
N ILE A 205 -5.71 29.73 -7.61
CA ILE A 205 -4.45 29.33 -6.97
C ILE A 205 -3.93 30.47 -6.07
N PRO A 206 -3.30 30.19 -4.91
CA PRO A 206 -2.83 31.24 -3.99
C PRO A 206 -1.75 32.19 -4.55
N ARG A 207 -0.80 31.67 -5.34
CA ARG A 207 0.33 32.44 -5.89
C ARG A 207 0.70 31.92 -7.28
N ASP A 208 1.46 32.72 -8.02
CA ASP A 208 2.11 32.26 -9.22
C ASP A 208 3.26 31.28 -8.91
N ILE A 209 3.44 30.31 -9.80
CA ILE A 209 4.47 29.29 -9.70
C ILE A 209 5.04 28.97 -11.06
N GLU A 210 6.36 28.82 -11.08
CA GLU A 210 7.09 28.24 -12.19
C GLU A 210 7.83 26.98 -11.73
N ILE A 211 7.49 25.83 -12.31
CA ILE A 211 8.12 24.55 -11.97
C ILE A 211 8.59 23.85 -13.23
N LYS A 212 9.75 23.20 -13.11
CA LYS A 212 10.32 22.37 -14.16
C LYS A 212 10.35 20.91 -13.70
N TYR A 213 9.81 20.03 -14.53
CA TYR A 213 10.00 18.58 -14.43
C TYR A 213 10.62 18.07 -15.72
N ASN A 214 11.86 17.56 -15.68
CA ASN A 214 12.62 17.17 -16.86
C ASN A 214 12.62 18.30 -17.93
N ALA A 215 12.24 17.99 -19.17
CA ALA A 215 12.13 18.95 -20.28
C ALA A 215 10.78 19.70 -20.34
N THR A 216 9.92 19.56 -19.32
CA THR A 216 8.62 20.25 -19.24
C THR A 216 8.69 21.37 -18.20
N LYS A 217 8.52 22.62 -18.62
CA LYS A 217 8.36 23.79 -17.74
C LYS A 217 6.88 24.16 -17.68
N LEU A 218 6.36 24.35 -16.48
CA LEU A 218 4.98 24.70 -16.20
C LEU A 218 4.96 26.05 -15.48
N ILE A 219 4.20 26.99 -16.04
CA ILE A 219 3.93 28.30 -15.42
C ILE A 219 2.45 28.32 -15.08
N LEU A 220 2.13 28.51 -13.80
CA LEU A 220 0.78 28.70 -13.28
C LEU A 220 0.66 30.12 -12.75
N LYS A 221 -0.41 30.82 -13.14
CA LYS A 221 -0.72 32.15 -12.61
C LYS A 221 -2.18 32.21 -12.13
N PRO A 222 -2.44 32.82 -10.96
CA PRO A 222 -3.80 33.11 -10.52
C PRO A 222 -4.46 34.10 -11.47
N THR A 223 -5.77 34.02 -11.58
CA THR A 223 -6.56 34.90 -12.44
C THR A 223 -7.76 35.47 -11.68
N PRO A 224 -8.21 36.69 -12.01
CA PRO A 224 -9.42 37.27 -11.43
C PRO A 224 -10.65 36.36 -11.60
N PRO A 225 -11.67 36.50 -10.73
CA PRO A 225 -12.87 35.68 -10.80
C PRO A 225 -13.60 35.88 -12.13
N GLY A 226 -14.00 34.77 -12.76
CA GLY A 226 -14.77 34.79 -14.02
C GLY A 226 -13.92 34.57 -15.28
N SER A 227 -12.59 34.43 -15.14
CA SER A 227 -11.71 34.09 -16.27
C SER A 227 -11.83 32.63 -16.72
N GLY A 228 -12.28 31.73 -15.85
CA GLY A 228 -12.30 30.29 -16.11
C GLY A 228 -10.91 29.65 -16.13
N ILE A 229 -10.88 28.35 -16.45
CA ILE A 229 -9.63 27.57 -16.52
C ILE A 229 -9.02 27.69 -17.91
N LYS A 230 -8.03 28.57 -18.06
CA LYS A 230 -7.23 28.77 -19.28
C LYS A 230 -5.95 27.93 -19.21
N ALA A 231 -6.11 26.63 -19.44
CA ALA A 231 -5.03 25.64 -19.32
C ALA A 231 -5.10 24.56 -20.40
N GLY A 232 -3.97 23.87 -20.64
CA GLY A 232 -3.94 22.71 -21.55
C GLY A 232 -4.82 21.55 -21.05
N GLU A 233 -5.22 20.65 -21.95
CA GLU A 233 -6.18 19.55 -21.72
C GLU A 233 -6.00 18.82 -20.38
N VAL A 234 -4.76 18.41 -20.08
CA VAL A 234 -4.45 17.62 -18.89
C VAL A 234 -4.56 18.44 -17.60
N LEU A 235 -4.09 19.68 -17.63
CA LEU A 235 -4.15 20.60 -16.49
C LEU A 235 -5.59 21.03 -16.22
N SER A 236 -6.37 21.26 -17.28
CA SER A 236 -7.79 21.60 -17.17
C SER A 236 -8.55 20.54 -16.39
N LYS A 237 -8.33 19.25 -16.69
CA LYS A 237 -8.94 18.12 -15.97
C LYS A 237 -8.52 18.07 -14.50
N ILE A 238 -7.23 18.27 -14.21
CA ILE A 238 -6.70 18.32 -12.83
C ILE A 238 -7.35 19.46 -12.03
N PHE A 239 -7.42 20.68 -12.58
CA PHE A 239 -8.01 21.82 -11.89
C PHE A 239 -9.53 21.68 -11.69
N LYS A 240 -10.24 21.12 -12.68
CA LYS A 240 -11.66 20.74 -12.51
C LYS A 240 -11.84 19.76 -11.36
N TYR A 241 -10.97 18.77 -11.24
CA TYR A 241 -11.06 17.78 -10.16
C TYR A 241 -10.76 18.41 -8.80
N LEU A 242 -9.80 19.35 -8.73
CA LEU A 242 -9.51 20.13 -7.51
C LEU A 242 -10.65 21.07 -7.12
N GLY A 243 -11.53 21.42 -8.06
CA GLY A 243 -12.58 22.41 -7.87
C GLY A 243 -12.10 23.86 -8.05
N ILE A 244 -10.93 24.07 -8.65
CA ILE A 244 -10.42 25.40 -8.96
C ILE A 244 -11.10 25.89 -10.24
N LYS A 245 -11.67 27.10 -10.19
CA LYS A 245 -12.48 27.66 -11.28
C LYS A 245 -11.69 28.58 -12.19
N ASP A 246 -10.75 29.34 -11.63
CA ASP A 246 -10.04 30.41 -12.35
C ASP A 246 -8.52 30.20 -12.24
N VAL A 247 -7.86 29.81 -13.33
CA VAL A 247 -6.38 29.66 -13.41
C VAL A 247 -5.93 29.86 -14.85
N SER A 248 -4.78 30.50 -15.03
CA SER A 248 -4.04 30.46 -16.29
C SER A 248 -2.80 29.57 -16.18
N ALA A 249 -2.58 28.71 -17.18
CA ALA A 249 -1.46 27.80 -17.20
C ALA A 249 -0.80 27.72 -18.57
N LYS A 250 0.53 27.85 -18.61
CA LYS A 250 1.34 27.71 -19.82
C LYS A 250 2.35 26.58 -19.64
N ILE A 251 2.41 25.70 -20.64
CA ILE A 251 3.42 24.65 -20.75
C ILE A 251 4.46 25.09 -21.78
N ILE A 252 5.72 25.11 -21.38
CA ILE A 252 6.87 25.46 -22.24
C ILE A 252 7.79 24.23 -22.35
N GLY A 253 8.26 23.95 -23.57
CA GLY A 253 9.10 22.79 -23.87
C GLY A 253 8.28 21.56 -24.25
N SER A 254 8.57 20.41 -23.61
CA SER A 254 7.91 19.15 -23.94
C SER A 254 6.42 19.13 -23.53
N ARG A 255 5.57 18.53 -24.37
CA ARG A 255 4.12 18.42 -24.14
C ARG A 255 3.68 16.98 -23.79
N ASN A 256 4.62 16.13 -23.35
CA ASN A 256 4.28 14.77 -22.95
C ASN A 256 3.34 14.79 -21.72
N LYS A 257 2.10 14.32 -21.91
CA LYS A 257 1.04 14.34 -20.89
C LYS A 257 1.49 13.78 -19.53
N LEU A 258 2.28 12.71 -19.51
CA LEU A 258 2.76 12.09 -18.26
C LEU A 258 3.70 13.02 -17.48
N ASN A 259 4.59 13.73 -18.17
CA ASN A 259 5.51 14.68 -17.54
C ASN A 259 4.78 15.97 -17.13
N VAL A 260 3.82 16.42 -17.93
CA VAL A 260 2.96 17.57 -17.58
C VAL A 260 2.20 17.31 -16.28
N ILE A 261 1.64 16.10 -16.08
CA ILE A 261 0.98 15.74 -14.82
C ILE A 261 1.99 15.75 -13.68
N ARG A 262 3.17 15.15 -13.86
CA ARG A 262 4.20 15.16 -12.82
C ARG A 262 4.60 16.58 -12.41
N ALA A 263 4.81 17.46 -13.39
CA ALA A 263 5.06 18.88 -13.14
C ALA A 263 3.89 19.54 -12.39
N ALA A 264 2.65 19.20 -12.74
CA ALA A 264 1.45 19.74 -12.10
C ALA A 264 1.24 19.25 -10.67
N PHE A 265 1.63 18.03 -10.32
CA PHE A 265 1.56 17.56 -8.94
C PHE A 265 2.68 18.17 -8.08
N LEU A 266 3.89 18.34 -8.62
CA LEU A 266 4.96 19.11 -7.97
C LEU A 266 4.53 20.58 -7.75
N ALA A 267 3.97 21.19 -8.81
CA ALA A 267 2.89 22.17 -8.79
C ALA A 267 2.22 22.43 -7.43
N LEU A 268 1.34 21.49 -7.15
CA LEU A 268 0.39 21.52 -6.05
C LEU A 268 1.08 21.24 -4.72
N ASP A 269 2.09 20.37 -4.70
CA ASP A 269 2.90 20.12 -3.51
C ASP A 269 3.53 21.44 -3.03
N GLU A 270 4.12 22.25 -3.92
CA GLU A 270 4.70 23.56 -3.56
C GLU A 270 3.66 24.62 -3.17
N LEU A 271 2.44 24.56 -3.70
CA LEU A 271 1.36 25.48 -3.31
C LEU A 271 0.83 25.16 -1.91
N THR A 272 0.81 23.89 -1.54
CA THR A 272 0.15 23.42 -0.32
C THR A 272 1.02 23.47 0.92
N VAL A 273 2.35 23.40 0.78
CA VAL A 273 3.29 23.60 1.90
C VAL A 273 3.09 24.96 2.60
N LEU A 274 2.56 25.96 1.91
CA LEU A 274 2.24 27.27 2.49
C LEU A 274 0.89 27.33 3.22
N GLY A 275 0.01 26.32 3.05
CA GLY A 275 -1.30 26.25 3.70
C GLY A 275 -1.28 25.73 5.15
N ARG A 276 -0.12 25.23 5.62
CA ARG A 276 0.12 24.83 7.01
C ARG A 276 1.34 25.57 7.55
N GLY A 277 1.18 26.84 7.89
CA GLY A 277 2.04 27.52 8.87
C GLY A 277 3.55 27.39 8.65
N LYS A 278 4.04 27.74 7.46
CA LYS A 278 5.32 28.47 7.32
C LYS A 278 5.12 29.54 6.27
N VAL A 279 4.43 30.60 6.68
CA VAL A 279 4.70 31.92 6.11
C VAL A 279 6.16 32.19 6.45
N VAL A 280 7.09 31.82 5.56
CA VAL A 280 8.34 32.57 5.50
C VAL A 280 7.91 33.91 4.93
N ILE A 281 7.45 34.78 5.83
CA ILE A 281 7.56 36.22 5.64
C ILE A 281 9.06 36.38 5.45
N ARG A 282 9.52 36.39 4.20
CA ARG A 282 10.70 37.19 3.92
C ARG A 282 10.30 38.55 4.47
N ARG A 283 10.97 38.99 5.54
CA ARG A 283 10.91 40.36 6.03
C ARG A 283 11.31 41.25 4.85
N THR A 284 10.38 41.54 3.96
CA THR A 284 10.40 42.73 3.13
C THR A 284 9.40 43.65 3.80
N LEU A 285 9.96 44.36 4.78
CA LEU A 285 9.64 45.74 5.12
C LEU A 285 8.15 46.06 5.06
N THR A 286 7.54 46.20 6.25
CA THR A 286 6.44 47.14 6.42
C THR A 286 6.70 48.37 5.56
N PRO A 287 5.79 48.81 4.67
CA PRO A 287 5.99 50.10 4.02
C PRO A 287 6.08 51.12 5.16
N LYS A 288 7.28 51.68 5.36
CA LYS A 288 7.42 52.91 6.13
C LYS A 288 6.51 53.90 5.41
N ILE A 289 5.50 54.38 6.11
CA ILE A 289 4.72 55.53 5.69
C ILE A 289 5.72 56.68 5.63
N VAL A 290 6.28 56.93 4.44
CA VAL A 290 7.12 58.10 4.18
C VAL A 290 6.16 59.22 3.90
N GLY A 291 5.98 60.09 4.90
CA GLY A 291 5.54 61.48 4.74
C GLY A 291 4.12 61.67 4.19
N SER A 292 3.26 62.26 5.00
CA SER A 292 2.18 63.11 4.50
C SER A 292 2.77 64.12 3.49
N ILE A 293 2.32 64.09 2.24
CA ILE A 293 2.56 65.19 1.30
C ILE A 293 1.85 66.42 1.90
N PRO A 294 2.55 67.51 2.25
CA PRO A 294 1.87 68.73 2.70
C PRO A 294 1.07 69.31 1.53
N ALA A 295 -0.17 69.72 1.82
CA ALA A 295 -1.06 70.34 0.85
C ALA A 295 -0.41 71.56 0.20
N VAL A 296 -0.40 71.60 -1.14
CA VAL A 296 -0.02 72.79 -1.90
C VAL A 296 -1.06 73.88 -1.63
N PRO A 297 -0.69 75.06 -1.09
CA PRO A 297 -1.65 76.14 -0.91
C PRO A 297 -2.10 76.66 -2.29
N ALA A 298 -3.41 76.71 -2.50
CA ALA A 298 -4.01 77.28 -3.69
C ALA A 298 -3.52 78.73 -3.89
N LYS A 299 -2.88 79.01 -5.03
CA LYS A 299 -2.57 80.37 -5.46
C LYS A 299 -3.88 81.17 -5.53
N LYS A 300 -4.02 82.17 -4.66
CA LYS A 300 -5.04 83.22 -4.79
C LYS A 300 -4.80 83.92 -6.13
N LYS A 301 -5.82 83.93 -6.98
CA LYS A 301 -5.92 84.89 -8.09
C LYS A 301 -5.88 86.30 -7.51
N ILE A 302 -4.95 87.11 -8.01
CA ILE A 302 -5.04 88.58 -8.05
C ILE A 302 -4.92 88.92 -9.53
#